data_AF-A0AAW6QV32-F1
#
_entry.id   AF-A0AAW6QV32-F1
#
_cell.length_a   1.000
_cell.length_b   1.000
_cell.length_c   1.000
_cell.angle_alpha   90.00
_cell.angle_beta   90.00
_cell.angle_gamma   90.00
#
_symmetry.space_group_name_H-M   'P 1'
#
loop_
_entity.id
_entity.type
_entity.pdbx_description
1 polymer ?
#
loop_
_entity_poly.entity_id
_entity_poly.type
_entity_poly.pdbx_seq_one_letter_code
_entity_poly.pdbx_strand_id
1 'polypeptide(L)'
;MRKSSILALFIAFIGTTLSIQVSASIDDVVKRYQQIYMWEQVATFCKGKAPTELQEDWELIESILKYQGGYWGGEAIRQLQYAGKTLPQIKGIFASLHSSSEVLAEHLISKAVCDSRDRDLVHKEVSADPTYRSAVYIITGQYP
;
A
#
# COMPACT_ATOMS: atom_id res chain seq x y z
N MET A 1 39.96 -22.93 -33.49
CA MET A 1 38.54 -22.61 -33.18
C MET A 1 38.28 -22.84 -31.70
N ARG A 2 38.11 -21.77 -30.89
CA ARG A 2 37.35 -21.76 -29.63
C ARG A 2 37.32 -20.31 -29.09
N LYS A 3 36.26 -19.57 -29.43
CA LYS A 3 35.89 -18.28 -28.83
C LYS A 3 34.36 -18.23 -28.79
N SER A 4 33.75 -18.88 -27.79
CA SER A 4 32.30 -18.80 -27.52
C SER A 4 31.95 -19.15 -26.08
N SER A 5 32.73 -18.69 -25.09
CA SER A 5 32.42 -18.97 -23.66
C SER A 5 32.50 -17.78 -22.72
N ILE A 6 32.51 -16.55 -23.25
CA ILE A 6 32.51 -15.34 -22.39
C ILE A 6 31.20 -14.54 -22.57
N LEU A 7 30.58 -14.57 -23.75
CA LEU A 7 29.32 -13.84 -23.99
C LEU A 7 28.11 -14.46 -23.26
N ALA A 8 28.08 -15.78 -23.05
CA ALA A 8 26.96 -16.46 -22.42
C ALA A 8 26.86 -16.20 -20.91
N LEU A 9 27.97 -15.89 -20.24
CA LEU A 9 27.96 -15.58 -18.80
C LEU A 9 27.46 -14.16 -18.50
N PHE A 10 27.63 -13.21 -19.43
CA PHE A 10 27.14 -11.84 -19.23
C PHE A 10 25.62 -11.70 -19.43
N ILE A 11 25.01 -12.52 -20.29
CA ILE A 11 23.54 -12.48 -20.51
C ILE A 11 22.81 -13.08 -19.30
N ALA A 12 23.39 -14.07 -18.62
CA ALA A 12 22.81 -14.63 -17.40
C ALA A 12 22.88 -13.66 -16.19
N PHE A 13 23.85 -12.75 -16.16
CA PHE A 13 24.03 -11.83 -15.02
C PHE A 13 23.19 -10.54 -15.12
N ILE A 14 22.84 -10.11 -16.33
CA ILE A 14 21.90 -9.00 -16.54
C ILE A 14 20.44 -9.49 -16.38
N GLY A 15 20.17 -10.75 -16.71
CA GLY A 15 18.84 -11.36 -16.56
C GLY A 15 18.40 -11.63 -15.11
N THR A 16 19.32 -11.63 -14.13
CA THR A 16 19.00 -11.89 -12.72
C THR A 16 19.05 -10.65 -11.84
N THR A 17 19.65 -9.55 -12.31
CA THR A 17 19.80 -8.31 -11.51
C THR A 17 18.71 -7.28 -11.79
N LEU A 18 18.02 -7.38 -12.92
CA LEU A 18 16.81 -6.59 -13.23
C LEU A 18 15.49 -7.27 -12.82
N SER A 19 15.55 -8.52 -12.35
CA SER A 19 14.37 -9.32 -11.98
C SER A 19 14.13 -9.37 -10.47
N ILE A 20 14.56 -8.34 -9.72
CA ILE A 20 13.96 -8.04 -8.41
C ILE A 20 12.59 -7.39 -8.64
N GLN A 21 11.76 -8.03 -9.45
CA GLN A 21 10.32 -7.94 -9.32
C GLN A 21 9.98 -9.13 -8.45
N VAL A 22 10.02 -8.91 -7.14
CA VAL A 22 9.38 -9.81 -6.18
C VAL A 22 7.95 -9.97 -6.68
N SER A 23 7.63 -11.10 -7.30
CA SER A 23 6.25 -11.42 -7.65
C SER A 23 5.54 -11.67 -6.33
N ALA A 24 5.03 -10.61 -5.70
CA ALA A 24 4.16 -10.74 -4.56
C ALA A 24 2.98 -11.63 -4.98
N SER A 25 2.65 -12.61 -4.16
CA SER A 25 1.50 -13.47 -4.45
C SER A 25 0.23 -12.61 -4.48
N ILE A 26 -0.83 -13.08 -5.15
CA ILE A 26 -2.13 -12.39 -5.16
C ILE A 26 -2.60 -12.11 -3.72
N ASP A 27 -2.38 -13.08 -2.81
CA ASP A 27 -2.73 -12.97 -1.40
C ASP A 27 -1.95 -11.86 -0.69
N ASP A 28 -0.65 -11.71 -0.97
CA ASP A 28 0.18 -10.65 -0.39
C ASP A 28 -0.31 -9.26 -0.84
N VAL A 29 -0.59 -9.10 -2.14
CA VAL A 29 -1.08 -7.83 -2.71
C VAL A 29 -2.45 -7.48 -2.15
N VAL A 30 -3.36 -8.45 -2.10
CA VAL A 30 -4.72 -8.27 -1.57
C VAL A 30 -4.68 -7.93 -0.08
N LYS A 31 -3.85 -8.64 0.71
CA LYS A 31 -3.67 -8.35 2.13
C LYS A 31 -3.08 -6.97 2.35
N ARG A 32 -2.12 -6.55 1.52
CA ARG A 32 -1.54 -5.22 1.59
C ARG A 32 -2.58 -4.14 1.32
N TYR A 33 -3.37 -4.31 0.25
CA TYR A 33 -4.47 -3.41 -0.07
C TYR A 33 -5.45 -3.28 1.11
N GLN A 34 -5.85 -4.41 1.71
CA GLN A 34 -6.74 -4.43 2.86
C GLN A 34 -6.16 -3.65 4.06
N GLN A 35 -4.89 -3.86 4.37
CA GLN A 35 -4.22 -3.16 5.48
C GLN A 35 -4.16 -1.65 5.25
N ILE A 36 -3.81 -1.22 4.03
CA ILE A 36 -3.76 0.21 3.68
C ILE A 36 -5.16 0.82 3.78
N TYR A 37 -6.18 0.15 3.25
CA TYR A 37 -7.54 0.66 3.30
C TYR A 37 -8.08 0.73 4.74
N MET A 38 -7.75 -0.25 5.59
CA MET A 38 -8.07 -0.21 7.02
C MET A 38 -7.44 1.02 7.70
N TRP A 39 -6.16 1.29 7.48
CA TRP A 39 -5.49 2.46 8.06
C TRP A 39 -6.01 3.78 7.48
N GLU A 40 -6.42 3.81 6.21
CA GLU A 40 -7.10 4.96 5.59
C GLU A 40 -8.37 5.33 6.36
N GLN A 41 -9.19 4.34 6.76
CA GLN A 41 -10.38 4.58 7.57
C GLN A 41 -10.03 5.17 8.94
N VAL A 42 -8.99 4.64 9.60
CA VAL A 42 -8.52 5.16 10.90
C VAL A 42 -8.03 6.61 10.75
N ALA A 43 -7.23 6.91 9.73
CA ALA A 43 -6.74 8.25 9.46
C ALA A 43 -7.88 9.24 9.14
N THR A 44 -8.86 8.82 8.35
CA THR A 44 -10.06 9.61 8.03
C THR A 44 -10.85 9.94 9.30
N PHE A 45 -11.07 8.94 10.16
CA PHE A 45 -11.74 9.15 11.44
C PHE A 45 -10.95 10.13 12.32
N CYS A 46 -9.64 9.91 12.49
CA CYS A 46 -8.84 10.73 13.37
C CYS A 46 -8.63 12.16 12.86
N LYS A 47 -8.54 12.38 11.55
CA LYS A 47 -8.55 13.73 10.96
C LYS A 47 -9.77 14.54 11.41
N GLY A 48 -10.95 13.90 11.51
CA GLY A 48 -12.19 14.54 11.95
C GLY A 48 -12.34 14.72 13.46
N LYS A 49 -11.42 14.19 14.27
CA LYS A 49 -11.49 14.19 15.74
C LYS A 49 -10.27 14.79 16.44
N ALA A 50 -9.14 14.84 15.76
CA ALA A 50 -7.88 15.27 16.34
C ALA A 50 -7.91 16.75 16.76
N PRO A 51 -7.10 17.12 17.76
CA PRO A 51 -6.80 18.51 18.07
C PRO A 51 -6.32 19.29 16.83
N THR A 52 -6.57 20.60 16.81
CA THR A 52 -6.25 21.47 15.66
C THR A 52 -4.78 21.37 15.24
N GLU A 53 -3.87 21.28 16.20
CA GLU A 53 -2.43 21.16 15.97
C GLU A 53 -1.99 19.85 15.29
N LEU A 54 -2.87 18.85 15.22
CA LEU A 54 -2.61 17.56 14.55
C LEU A 54 -3.44 17.37 13.27
N GLN A 55 -4.32 18.32 12.90
CA GLN A 55 -5.21 18.14 11.75
C GLN A 55 -4.43 18.03 10.44
N GLU A 56 -3.42 18.88 10.23
CA GLU A 56 -2.57 18.86 9.03
C GLU A 56 -1.79 17.54 8.91
N ASP A 57 -1.29 17.02 10.04
CA ASP A 57 -0.60 15.72 10.07
C ASP A 57 -1.52 14.58 9.66
N TRP A 58 -2.74 14.54 10.20
CA TRP A 58 -3.72 13.53 9.85
C TRP A 58 -4.20 13.64 8.40
N GLU A 59 -4.32 14.86 7.87
CA GLU A 59 -4.64 15.10 6.46
C GLU A 59 -3.52 14.61 5.53
N LEU A 60 -2.26 14.84 5.91
CA LEU A 60 -1.11 14.31 5.17
C LEU A 60 -1.08 12.78 5.21
N ILE A 61 -1.25 12.18 6.38
CA ILE A 61 -1.30 10.72 6.55
C ILE A 61 -2.42 10.10 5.71
N GLU A 62 -3.62 10.65 5.75
CA GLU A 62 -4.76 10.17 4.95
C GLU A 62 -4.47 10.28 3.45
N SER A 63 -3.87 11.39 3.01
CA SER A 63 -3.50 11.60 1.60
C SER A 63 -2.48 10.58 1.13
N ILE A 64 -1.48 10.28 1.97
CA ILE A 64 -0.48 9.24 1.71
C ILE A 64 -1.17 7.88 1.58
N LEU A 65 -2.00 7.51 2.55
CA LEU A 65 -2.74 6.25 2.54
C LEU A 65 -3.63 6.09 1.30
N LYS A 66 -4.31 7.16 0.87
CA LYS A 66 -5.10 7.16 -0.37
C LYS A 66 -4.25 6.88 -1.61
N TYR A 67 -3.07 7.48 -1.70
CA TYR A 67 -2.14 7.20 -2.78
C TYR A 67 -1.69 5.74 -2.77
N GLN A 68 -1.23 5.25 -1.61
CA GLN A 68 -0.80 3.85 -1.44
C GLN A 68 -1.95 2.88 -1.77
N GLY A 69 -3.17 3.20 -1.34
CA GLY A 69 -4.38 2.42 -1.60
C GLY A 69 -4.71 2.36 -3.09
N GLY A 70 -4.57 3.48 -3.80
CA GLY A 70 -4.70 3.51 -5.27
C GLY A 70 -3.68 2.60 -5.96
N TYR A 71 -2.42 2.64 -5.54
CA TYR A 71 -1.37 1.78 -6.09
C TYR A 71 -1.67 0.29 -5.86
N TRP A 72 -1.88 -0.11 -4.60
CA TRP A 72 -2.11 -1.52 -4.26
C TRP A 72 -3.44 -2.04 -4.78
N GLY A 73 -4.46 -1.19 -4.86
CA GLY A 73 -5.73 -1.52 -5.51
C GLY A 73 -5.55 -1.79 -7.00
N GLY A 74 -4.79 -0.96 -7.72
CA GLY A 74 -4.45 -1.18 -9.12
C GLY A 74 -3.65 -2.47 -9.33
N GLU A 75 -2.66 -2.73 -8.46
CA GLU A 75 -1.85 -3.94 -8.51
C GLU A 75 -2.68 -5.20 -8.21
N ALA A 76 -3.59 -5.15 -7.24
CA ALA A 76 -4.52 -6.24 -6.94
C ALA A 76 -5.44 -6.54 -8.14
N ILE A 77 -6.01 -5.52 -8.77
CA ILE A 77 -6.83 -5.68 -9.98
C ILE A 77 -6.01 -6.38 -11.08
N ARG A 78 -4.80 -5.89 -11.34
CA ARG A 78 -3.90 -6.43 -12.35
C ARG A 78 -3.59 -7.91 -12.10
N GLN A 79 -3.21 -8.26 -10.88
CA GLN A 79 -2.87 -9.64 -10.50
C GLN A 79 -4.07 -10.59 -10.58
N LEU A 80 -5.25 -10.14 -10.14
CA LEU A 80 -6.49 -10.92 -10.26
C LEU A 80 -6.89 -11.15 -11.72
N GLN A 81 -6.71 -10.15 -12.59
CA GLN A 81 -6.94 -10.31 -14.03
C GLN A 81 -5.98 -11.32 -14.65
N TYR A 82 -4.69 -11.30 -14.29
CA TYR A 82 -3.72 -12.32 -14.74
C TYR A 82 -4.07 -13.72 -14.25
N ALA A 83 -4.71 -13.83 -13.10
CA ALA A 83 -5.26 -15.10 -12.58
C ALA A 83 -6.58 -15.52 -13.23
N GLY A 84 -7.04 -14.82 -14.29
CA GLY A 84 -8.25 -15.15 -15.04
C GLY A 84 -9.56 -14.71 -14.36
N LYS A 85 -9.52 -13.82 -13.36
CA LYS A 85 -10.75 -13.28 -12.75
C LYS A 85 -11.39 -12.23 -13.66
N THR A 86 -12.71 -12.30 -13.75
CA THR A 86 -13.51 -11.31 -14.49
C THR A 86 -13.75 -10.05 -13.66
N LEU A 87 -14.08 -8.92 -14.30
CA LEU A 87 -14.38 -7.68 -13.59
C LEU A 87 -15.49 -7.82 -12.52
N PRO A 88 -16.62 -8.53 -12.77
CA PRO A 88 -17.61 -8.77 -11.71
C PRO A 88 -17.06 -9.54 -10.51
N GLN A 89 -16.20 -10.54 -10.74
CA GLN A 89 -15.56 -11.29 -9.66
C GLN A 89 -14.60 -10.42 -8.86
N ILE A 90 -13.80 -9.60 -9.54
CA ILE A 90 -12.87 -8.65 -8.90
C ILE A 90 -13.64 -7.65 -8.04
N LYS A 91 -14.75 -7.10 -8.54
CA LYS A 91 -15.62 -6.21 -7.76
C LYS A 91 -16.15 -6.89 -6.50
N GLY A 92 -16.58 -8.15 -6.59
CA GLY A 92 -17.01 -8.93 -5.43
C GLY A 92 -15.90 -9.15 -4.40
N ILE A 93 -14.68 -9.43 -4.86
CA ILE A 93 -13.50 -9.53 -3.98
C ILE A 93 -13.23 -8.20 -3.27
N PHE A 94 -13.19 -7.09 -4.01
CA PHE A 94 -12.94 -5.77 -3.43
C PHE A 94 -14.02 -5.35 -2.43
N ALA A 95 -15.30 -5.62 -2.71
CA ALA A 95 -16.37 -5.36 -1.76
C ALA A 95 -16.18 -6.13 -0.45
N SER A 96 -15.76 -7.40 -0.53
CA SER A 96 -15.45 -8.22 0.66
C SER A 96 -14.24 -7.67 1.43
N LEU A 97 -13.20 -7.24 0.72
CA LEU A 97 -12.00 -6.64 1.32
C LEU A 97 -12.31 -5.32 2.02
N HIS A 98 -13.11 -4.45 1.40
CA HIS A 98 -13.57 -3.20 2.00
C HIS A 98 -14.37 -3.45 3.27
N SER A 99 -15.40 -4.30 3.20
CA SER A 99 -16.21 -4.64 4.37
C SER A 99 -15.37 -5.24 5.50
N SER A 100 -14.43 -6.13 5.17
CA SER A 100 -13.53 -6.70 6.17
C SER A 100 -12.57 -5.66 6.77
N SER A 101 -12.09 -4.71 5.96
CA SER A 101 -11.22 -3.62 6.43
C SER A 101 -11.95 -2.64 7.33
N GLU A 102 -13.21 -2.33 7.03
CA GLU A 102 -14.08 -1.49 7.85
C GLU A 102 -14.25 -2.09 9.24
N VAL A 103 -14.56 -3.40 9.33
CA VAL A 103 -14.66 -4.13 10.61
C VAL A 103 -13.35 -4.09 11.40
N LEU A 104 -12.20 -4.27 10.72
CA LEU A 104 -10.89 -4.18 11.37
C LEU A 104 -10.60 -2.74 11.86
N ALA A 105 -10.96 -1.74 11.06
CA ALA A 105 -10.77 -0.33 11.39
C ALA A 105 -11.65 0.08 12.58
N GLU A 106 -12.91 -0.37 12.64
CA GLU A 106 -13.82 -0.10 13.77
C GLU A 106 -13.20 -0.52 15.12
N HIS A 107 -12.53 -1.66 15.16
CA HIS A 107 -11.85 -2.12 16.37
C HIS A 107 -10.75 -1.15 16.82
N LEU A 108 -9.96 -0.62 15.88
CA LEU A 108 -8.91 0.35 16.16
C LEU A 108 -9.49 1.71 16.54
N ILE A 109 -10.49 2.18 15.80
CA ILE A 109 -11.21 3.43 16.04
C ILE A 109 -11.83 3.46 17.43
N SER A 110 -12.41 2.34 17.89
CA SER A 110 -13.04 2.25 19.23
C SER A 110 -12.06 2.52 20.39
N LYS A 111 -10.75 2.45 20.13
CA LYS A 111 -9.68 2.68 21.11
C LYS A 111 -8.89 3.96 20.85
N ALA A 112 -9.10 4.59 19.70
CA ALA A 112 -8.35 5.77 19.28
C ALA A 112 -8.85 7.02 20.02
N VAL A 113 -7.91 7.79 20.53
CA VAL A 113 -8.12 9.14 21.07
C VAL A 113 -7.63 10.21 20.09
N CYS A 114 -6.95 9.80 19.01
CA CYS A 114 -6.52 10.63 17.89
C CYS A 114 -5.55 11.75 18.28
N ASP A 115 -4.70 11.45 19.27
CA ASP A 115 -3.59 12.29 19.70
C ASP A 115 -2.29 11.93 18.98
N SER A 116 -1.17 12.49 19.44
CA SER A 116 0.16 12.25 18.87
C SER A 116 0.59 10.79 18.91
N ARG A 117 0.17 10.02 19.92
CA ARG A 117 0.52 8.59 20.04
C ARG A 117 -0.15 7.78 18.94
N ASP A 118 -1.44 8.04 18.70
CA ASP A 118 -2.17 7.35 17.65
C ASP A 118 -1.66 7.78 16.26
N ARG A 119 -1.32 9.06 16.10
CA ARG A 119 -0.67 9.62 14.89
C ARG A 119 0.66 8.92 14.61
N ASP A 120 1.52 8.76 15.61
CA ASP A 120 2.83 8.10 15.48
C ASP A 120 2.68 6.62 15.13
N LEU A 121 1.69 5.94 15.71
CA LEU A 121 1.37 4.55 15.38
C LEU A 121 0.98 4.41 13.91
N VAL A 122 0.01 5.22 13.44
CA VAL A 122 -0.43 5.17 12.04
C VAL A 122 0.72 5.54 11.11
N HIS A 123 1.47 6.59 11.42
CA HIS A 123 2.61 7.01 10.63
C HIS A 123 3.64 5.89 10.47
N LYS A 124 3.94 5.14 11.55
CA LYS A 124 4.85 3.99 11.50
C LYS A 124 4.37 2.95 10.49
N GLU A 125 3.09 2.58 10.55
CA GLU A 125 2.52 1.58 9.64
C GLU A 125 2.49 2.05 8.19
N VAL A 126 2.15 3.32 7.98
CA VAL A 126 2.14 3.99 6.67
C VAL A 126 3.54 4.05 6.06
N SER A 127 4.55 4.37 6.88
CA SER A 127 5.96 4.48 6.45
C SER A 127 6.61 3.14 6.15
N ALA A 128 6.08 2.04 6.70
CA ALA A 128 6.57 0.69 6.45
C ALA A 128 6.21 0.16 5.06
N ASP A 129 5.25 0.79 4.38
CA ASP A 129 4.87 0.43 3.02
C ASP A 129 5.91 0.92 1.99
N PRO A 130 6.33 0.09 1.02
CA PRO A 130 7.38 0.45 0.07
C PRO A 130 6.99 1.62 -0.86
N THR A 131 5.71 1.96 -0.97
CA THR A 131 5.22 3.08 -1.79
C THR A 131 5.20 4.41 -1.03
N TYR A 132 5.51 4.40 0.28
CA TYR A 132 5.49 5.60 1.13
C TYR A 132 6.32 6.76 0.57
N ARG A 133 7.59 6.52 0.19
CA ARG A 133 8.47 7.60 -0.29
C ARG A 133 7.94 8.25 -1.56
N SER A 134 7.39 7.45 -2.47
CA SER A 134 6.74 7.95 -3.67
C SER A 134 5.48 8.75 -3.36
N ALA A 135 4.67 8.28 -2.40
CA ALA A 135 3.48 8.97 -1.94
C ALA A 135 3.82 10.35 -1.37
N VAL A 136 4.78 10.42 -0.45
CA VAL A 136 5.24 11.69 0.14
C VAL A 136 5.72 12.64 -0.96
N TYR A 137 6.59 12.18 -1.87
CA TYR A 137 7.09 13.01 -2.96
C TYR A 137 5.96 13.56 -3.85
N ILE A 138 4.96 12.73 -4.18
CA ILE A 138 3.84 13.15 -5.03
C ILE A 138 2.94 14.16 -4.33
N ILE A 139 2.75 14.02 -3.02
CA ILE A 139 1.84 14.87 -2.24
C ILE A 139 2.50 16.19 -1.83
N THR A 140 3.76 16.16 -1.44
CA THR A 140 4.44 17.33 -0.84
C THR A 140 5.51 17.94 -1.75
N GLY A 141 5.95 17.21 -2.79
CA GLY A 141 7.13 17.58 -3.59
C GLY A 141 8.46 17.37 -2.87
N GLN A 142 8.46 16.77 -1.67
CA GLN A 142 9.64 16.58 -0.84
C GLN A 142 9.97 15.09 -0.72
N TYR A 143 11.27 14.76 -0.72
CA TYR A 143 11.69 13.42 -0.35
C TYR A 143 11.74 13.29 1.18
N PRO A 144 11.12 12.25 1.75
CA PRO A 144 11.28 11.92 3.17
C PRO A 144 12.65 11.30 3.46
#